data_AF-A0A2M7KG57-F1
#
_entry.id   AF-A0A2M7KG57-F1
#
_cell.length_a   1.000
_cell.length_b   1.000
_cell.length_c   1.000
_cell.angle_alpha   90.00
_cell.angle_beta   90.00
_cell.angle_gamma   90.00
#
_symmetry.space_group_name_H-M   'P 1'
#
loop_
_entity.id
_entity.type
_entity.pdbx_description
1 polymer ?
#
loop_
_entity_poly.entity_id
_entity_poly.type
_entity_poly.pdbx_seq_one_letter_code
_entity_poly.pdbx_strand_id
1 'polypeptide(L)'
;MPPVTTQFAPLAVPTAGPFTGLLVDARGLNLKRSISPLVLTESGDIVYGRFKSMTPEQLQYAHDTGIVSYLPDPTFALQSRAGARPLVVRGLRVDGANQGNVVISDADGTRVVQEDRKQKFLAKMNVAILK
;
A
#
# COMPACT_ATOMS: atom_id res chain seq x y z
N MET A 1 34.13 -8.00 -6.84
CA MET A 1 32.94 -7.32 -7.38
C MET A 1 32.26 -6.63 -6.21
N PRO A 2 32.00 -5.32 -6.24
CA PRO A 2 31.18 -4.70 -5.20
C PRO A 2 29.72 -5.16 -5.36
N PRO A 3 28.93 -5.23 -4.28
CA PRO A 3 27.50 -5.49 -4.39
C PRO A 3 26.85 -4.31 -5.13
N VAL A 4 26.13 -4.61 -6.21
CA VAL A 4 25.25 -3.63 -6.87
C VAL A 4 24.09 -3.41 -5.91
N THR A 5 24.20 -2.40 -5.05
CA THR A 5 23.04 -1.84 -4.36
C THR A 5 22.19 -1.19 -5.44
N THR A 6 21.20 -1.91 -5.96
CA THR A 6 20.17 -1.35 -6.83
C THR A 6 19.41 -0.30 -6.04
N GLN A 7 19.91 0.93 -6.07
CA GLN A 7 19.24 2.08 -5.51
C GLN A 7 18.03 2.37 -6.41
N PHE A 8 16.87 1.90 -6.00
CA PHE A 8 15.63 2.20 -6.69
C PHE A 8 15.42 3.73 -6.70
N ALA A 9 15.19 4.31 -7.88
CA ALA A 9 14.96 5.74 -8.01
C ALA A 9 13.84 6.18 -7.05
N PRO A 10 14.04 7.29 -6.30
CA PRO A 10 13.02 7.80 -5.43
C PRO A 10 11.80 8.16 -6.27
N LEU A 11 10.64 7.65 -5.86
CA LEU A 11 9.38 8.07 -6.46
C LEU A 11 9.25 9.57 -6.21
N ALA A 12 9.05 10.36 -7.27
CA ALA A 12 8.78 11.79 -7.16
C ALA A 12 7.40 11.96 -6.51
N VAL A 13 7.36 11.90 -5.18
CA VAL A 13 6.12 11.80 -4.41
C VAL A 13 5.93 13.02 -3.54
N PRO A 14 4.68 13.50 -3.38
CA PRO A 14 4.41 14.63 -2.52
C PRO A 14 4.88 14.36 -1.09
N THR A 15 5.75 15.21 -0.56
CA THR A 15 6.23 15.09 0.84
C THR A 15 5.21 15.60 1.84
N ALA A 16 4.26 16.43 1.38
CA ALA A 16 3.19 17.00 2.18
C ALA A 16 1.82 16.69 1.56
N GLY A 17 0.81 16.54 2.44
CA GLY A 17 -0.57 16.27 2.06
C GLY A 17 -1.28 17.46 1.40
N PRO A 18 -2.60 17.34 1.15
CA PRO A 18 -3.43 16.16 1.41
C PRO A 18 -3.09 14.97 0.49
N PHE A 19 -3.13 13.77 1.06
CA PHE A 19 -2.89 12.53 0.31
C PHE A 19 -4.18 11.92 -0.21
N THR A 20 -4.15 11.41 -1.44
CA THR A 20 -5.32 10.83 -2.13
C THR A 20 -5.47 9.32 -1.90
N GLY A 21 -4.42 8.67 -1.40
CA GLY A 21 -4.31 7.22 -1.28
C GLY A 21 -2.99 6.79 -0.69
N LEU A 22 -2.78 5.48 -0.65
CA LEU A 22 -1.57 4.82 -0.18
C LEU A 22 -0.88 4.09 -1.33
N LEU A 23 0.41 4.30 -1.50
CA LEU A 23 1.26 3.48 -2.36
C LEU A 23 2.30 2.77 -1.50
N VAL A 24 2.24 1.44 -1.49
CA VAL A 24 3.23 0.60 -0.79
C VAL A 24 4.26 0.13 -1.80
N ASP A 25 5.51 0.56 -1.66
CA ASP A 25 6.62 0.10 -2.49
C ASP A 25 7.20 -1.20 -1.91
N ALA A 26 6.81 -2.33 -2.51
CA ALA A 26 7.24 -3.68 -2.15
C ALA A 26 8.23 -4.29 -3.18
N ARG A 27 8.83 -3.47 -4.05
CA ARG A 27 9.80 -3.94 -5.04
C ARG A 27 10.97 -4.64 -4.38
N GLY A 28 11.36 -5.79 -4.94
CA GLY A 28 12.47 -6.60 -4.45
C GLY A 28 12.13 -7.51 -3.26
N LEU A 29 10.88 -7.51 -2.77
CA LEU A 29 10.45 -8.35 -1.63
C LEU A 29 9.77 -9.67 -2.07
N ASN A 30 9.71 -9.95 -3.37
CA ASN A 30 9.06 -11.12 -3.96
C ASN A 30 7.57 -11.28 -3.54
N LEU A 31 6.85 -10.16 -3.44
CA LEU A 31 5.42 -10.15 -3.07
C LEU A 31 4.57 -10.93 -4.09
N LYS A 32 3.77 -11.87 -3.59
CA LYS A 32 2.76 -12.57 -4.40
C LYS A 32 1.43 -11.83 -4.35
N ARG A 33 0.72 -11.82 -5.48
CA ARG A 33 -0.62 -11.22 -5.52
C ARG A 33 -1.54 -12.03 -4.63
N SER A 34 -2.26 -11.33 -3.76
CA SER A 34 -3.29 -11.88 -2.89
C SER A 34 -4.61 -11.15 -3.14
N ILE A 35 -5.72 -11.87 -2.95
CA ILE A 35 -7.09 -11.31 -2.97
C ILE A 35 -7.37 -10.54 -1.68
N SER A 36 -6.69 -10.90 -0.58
CA SER A 36 -6.84 -10.26 0.73
C SER A 36 -5.48 -9.90 1.31
N PRO A 37 -4.71 -9.01 0.66
CA PRO A 37 -3.43 -8.55 1.19
C PRO A 37 -3.62 -7.71 2.45
N LEU A 38 -2.72 -7.88 3.41
CA LEU A 38 -2.61 -7.00 4.58
C LEU A 38 -1.42 -6.07 4.46
N VAL A 39 -1.57 -4.86 4.96
CA VAL A 39 -0.46 -3.96 5.28
C VAL A 39 -0.30 -3.98 6.80
N LEU A 40 0.86 -4.43 7.26
CA LEU A 40 1.19 -4.65 8.67
C LEU A 40 2.32 -3.71 9.09
N THR A 41 2.38 -3.32 10.36
CA THR A 41 3.59 -2.73 10.93
C THR A 41 4.58 -3.80 11.39
N GLU A 42 5.81 -3.41 11.74
CA GLU A 42 6.81 -4.32 12.32
C GLU A 42 6.32 -4.96 13.62
N SER A 43 5.57 -4.23 14.41
CA SER A 43 4.92 -4.70 15.64
C SER A 43 3.75 -5.66 15.41
N GLY A 44 3.32 -5.84 14.16
CA GLY A 44 2.24 -6.75 13.77
C GLY A 44 0.84 -6.11 13.73
N ASP A 45 0.76 -4.78 13.90
CA ASP A 45 -0.51 -4.06 13.81
C ASP A 45 -1.01 -4.01 12.36
N ILE A 46 -2.31 -4.21 12.17
CA ILE A 46 -2.92 -4.15 10.85
C ILE A 46 -3.27 -2.70 10.51
N VAL A 47 -2.53 -2.13 9.55
CA VAL A 47 -2.78 -0.79 9.00
C VAL A 47 -3.90 -0.82 7.96
N TYR A 48 -3.94 -1.86 7.12
CA TYR A 48 -4.93 -2.00 6.05
C TYR A 48 -5.20 -3.47 5.68
N GLY A 49 -6.37 -3.71 5.07
CA GLY A 49 -6.73 -4.99 4.44
C GLY A 49 -7.62 -5.90 5.30
N ARG A 50 -7.81 -5.58 6.58
CA ARG A 50 -8.77 -6.26 7.46
C ARG A 50 -10.03 -5.42 7.65
N PHE A 51 -11.05 -5.69 6.86
CA PHE A 51 -12.35 -5.04 6.98
C PHE A 51 -13.22 -5.79 7.99
N LYS A 52 -13.55 -5.17 9.11
CA LYS A 52 -14.48 -5.75 10.12
C LYS A 52 -15.94 -5.68 9.64
N SER A 53 -16.28 -4.64 8.89
CA SER A 53 -17.60 -4.44 8.31
C SER A 53 -17.44 -3.58 7.05
N MET A 54 -18.24 -3.86 6.03
CA MET A 54 -18.26 -3.14 4.76
C MET A 54 -19.71 -2.78 4.45
N THR A 55 -19.95 -1.60 3.87
CA THR A 55 -21.27 -1.29 3.31
C THR A 55 -21.54 -2.19 2.10
N PRO A 56 -22.80 -2.41 1.69
CA PRO A 56 -23.12 -3.15 0.47
C PRO A 56 -22.39 -2.60 -0.76
N GLU A 57 -22.27 -1.28 -0.84
CA GLU A 57 -21.55 -0.58 -1.92
C GLU A 57 -20.05 -0.88 -1.90
N GLN A 58 -19.41 -0.85 -0.73
CA GLN A 58 -18.00 -1.19 -0.58
C GLN A 58 -17.75 -2.67 -0.91
N LEU A 59 -18.67 -3.55 -0.52
CA LEU A 59 -18.57 -4.97 -0.81
C LEU A 59 -18.65 -5.22 -2.32
N GLN A 60 -19.62 -4.61 -3.00
CA GLN A 60 -19.73 -4.68 -4.46
C GLN A 60 -18.47 -4.13 -5.14
N TYR A 61 -18.00 -2.96 -4.71
CA TYR A 61 -16.78 -2.37 -5.25
C TYR A 61 -15.54 -3.25 -5.06
N ALA A 62 -15.39 -3.86 -3.87
CA ALA A 62 -14.30 -4.79 -3.58
C ALA A 62 -14.41 -6.10 -4.39
N HIS A 63 -15.62 -6.56 -4.68
CA HIS A 63 -15.85 -7.71 -5.54
C HIS A 63 -15.42 -7.43 -6.99
N ASP A 64 -15.82 -6.29 -7.55
CA ASP A 64 -15.52 -5.93 -8.94
C ASP A 64 -14.06 -5.54 -9.16
N THR A 65 -13.44 -4.88 -8.18
CA THR A 65 -12.16 -4.20 -8.39
C THR A 65 -11.04 -4.66 -7.44
N GLY A 66 -11.37 -5.49 -6.44
CA GLY A 66 -10.45 -5.85 -5.35
C GLY A 66 -10.24 -4.70 -4.36
N ILE A 67 -9.42 -4.98 -3.34
CA ILE A 67 -9.09 -4.00 -2.28
C ILE A 67 -7.76 -3.27 -2.53
N VAL A 68 -6.93 -3.74 -3.46
CA VAL A 68 -5.69 -3.05 -3.86
C VAL A 68 -5.47 -3.13 -5.37
N SER A 69 -4.69 -2.21 -5.92
CA SER A 69 -4.13 -2.35 -7.28
C SER A 69 -2.64 -2.72 -7.23
N TYR A 70 -2.24 -3.77 -7.95
CA TYR A 70 -0.82 -4.13 -8.08
C TYR A 70 -0.22 -3.42 -9.30
N LEU A 71 0.82 -2.63 -9.08
CA LEU A 71 1.51 -1.87 -10.12
C LEU A 71 2.80 -2.60 -10.53
N PRO A 72 3.05 -2.77 -11.84
CA PRO A 72 4.29 -3.35 -12.33
C PRO A 72 5.44 -2.33 -12.37
N ASP A 73 5.11 -1.04 -12.46
CA ASP A 73 6.09 0.03 -12.61
C ASP A 73 5.62 1.30 -11.88
N PRO A 74 6.55 2.08 -11.27
CA PRO A 74 6.22 3.31 -10.56
C PRO A 74 5.56 4.40 -11.40
N THR A 75 5.73 4.41 -12.72
CA THR A 75 5.08 5.37 -13.63
C THR A 75 3.56 5.29 -13.57
N PHE A 76 3.00 4.13 -13.20
CA PHE A 76 1.56 3.95 -13.02
C PHE A 76 1.02 4.42 -11.67
N ALA A 77 1.87 4.85 -10.73
CA ALA A 77 1.46 5.23 -9.38
C ALA A 77 0.34 6.28 -9.37
N LEU A 78 0.51 7.35 -10.16
CA LEU A 78 -0.42 8.49 -10.18
C LEU A 78 -1.72 8.19 -10.93
N GLN A 79 -1.71 7.18 -11.81
CA GLN A 79 -2.88 6.70 -12.56
C GLN A 79 -3.59 5.55 -11.85
N SER A 80 -3.01 5.05 -10.75
CA SER A 80 -3.61 3.98 -9.95
C SER A 80 -4.75 4.52 -9.08
N ARG A 81 -5.49 3.61 -8.45
CA ARG A 81 -6.50 3.97 -7.45
C ARG A 81 -5.96 4.74 -6.24
N ALA A 82 -4.64 4.78 -6.03
CA ALA A 82 -4.04 5.62 -4.99
C ALA A 82 -4.13 7.13 -5.33
N GLY A 83 -4.49 7.46 -6.58
CA GLY A 83 -4.75 8.81 -7.06
C GLY A 83 -3.49 9.61 -7.36
N ALA A 84 -3.68 10.90 -7.65
CA ALA A 84 -2.61 11.79 -8.12
C ALA A 84 -1.58 12.18 -7.04
N ARG A 85 -1.86 11.94 -5.75
CA ARG A 85 -0.98 12.30 -4.63
C ARG A 85 -0.97 11.20 -3.56
N PRO A 86 -0.44 10.00 -3.86
CA PRO A 86 -0.41 8.92 -2.89
C PRO A 86 0.63 9.21 -1.80
N LEU A 87 0.31 8.86 -0.56
CA LEU A 87 1.30 8.70 0.50
C LEU A 87 2.10 7.45 0.18
N VAL A 88 3.42 7.60 0.03
CA VAL A 88 4.30 6.49 -0.33
C VAL A 88 5.04 5.99 0.89
N VAL A 89 4.96 4.68 1.09
CA VAL A 89 5.64 3.97 2.18
C VAL A 89 6.45 2.81 1.62
N ARG A 90 7.57 2.49 2.26
CA ARG A 90 8.46 1.40 1.83
C ARG A 90 8.10 0.12 2.59
N GLY A 91 7.90 -0.97 1.86
CA GLY A 91 7.84 -2.30 2.43
C GLY A 91 9.23 -2.74 2.92
N LEU A 92 9.28 -3.31 4.12
CA LEU A 92 10.48 -3.87 4.73
C LEU A 92 10.61 -5.36 4.41
N ARG A 93 9.49 -6.10 4.46
CA ARG A 93 9.41 -7.54 4.18
C ARG A 93 7.99 -7.94 3.77
N VAL A 94 7.85 -9.17 3.29
CA VAL A 94 6.55 -9.80 3.05
C VAL A 94 6.21 -10.78 4.16
N ASP A 95 4.93 -11.00 4.38
CA ASP A 95 4.40 -11.87 5.43
C ASP A 95 3.22 -12.73 4.93
N GLY A 96 2.82 -13.71 5.73
CA GLY A 96 1.74 -14.66 5.46
C GLY A 96 2.20 -15.90 4.70
N ALA A 97 1.43 -17.00 4.80
CA ALA A 97 1.73 -18.28 4.18
C ALA A 97 1.99 -18.18 2.66
N ASN A 98 1.29 -17.24 1.99
CA ASN A 98 1.43 -17.00 0.56
C ASN A 98 2.32 -15.79 0.23
N GLN A 99 3.03 -15.18 1.18
CA GLN A 99 3.83 -13.97 0.97
C GLN A 99 3.01 -12.86 0.29
N GLY A 100 1.77 -12.69 0.73
CA GLY A 100 0.78 -11.78 0.15
C GLY A 100 0.58 -10.50 0.95
N ASN A 101 1.18 -10.41 2.13
CA ASN A 101 1.11 -9.24 3.01
C ASN A 101 2.41 -8.45 2.90
N VAL A 102 2.34 -7.14 3.10
CA VAL A 102 3.53 -6.28 3.18
C VAL A 102 3.65 -5.73 4.59
N VAL A 103 4.86 -5.82 5.15
CA VAL A 103 5.21 -5.22 6.44
C VAL A 103 5.92 -3.89 6.16
N ILE A 104 5.45 -2.81 6.76
CA ILE A 104 6.03 -1.46 6.73
C ILE A 104 6.56 -1.07 8.11
N SER A 105 7.35 0.00 8.20
CA SER A 105 7.85 0.47 9.50
C SER A 105 6.71 0.94 10.41
N ASP A 106 6.89 0.84 11.73
CA ASP A 106 5.91 1.37 12.70
C ASP A 106 5.69 2.89 12.53
N ALA A 107 6.73 3.62 12.15
CA ALA A 107 6.67 5.05 11.86
C ALA A 107 5.79 5.34 10.62
N ASP A 108 5.97 4.59 9.54
CA ASP A 108 5.13 4.69 8.35
C ASP A 108 3.69 4.29 8.65
N GLY A 109 3.48 3.21 9.41
CA GLY A 109 2.15 2.79 9.85
C GLY A 109 1.42 3.88 10.61
N THR A 110 2.09 4.52 11.57
CA THR A 110 1.55 5.67 12.31
C THR A 110 1.19 6.81 11.37
N ARG A 111 2.07 7.16 10.43
CA ARG A 111 1.83 8.24 9.46
C ARG A 111 0.64 7.94 8.55
N VAL A 112 0.51 6.71 8.06
CA VAL A 112 -0.61 6.28 7.22
C VAL A 112 -1.94 6.45 7.97
N VAL A 113 -2.01 5.98 9.22
CA VAL A 113 -3.23 6.11 10.04
C VAL A 113 -3.57 7.58 10.30
N GLN A 114 -2.57 8.43 10.58
CA GLN A 114 -2.79 9.85 10.81
C GLN A 114 -3.35 10.58 9.58
N GLU A 115 -2.81 10.29 8.39
CA GLU A 115 -3.26 10.92 7.15
C GLU A 115 -4.61 10.36 6.68
N ASP A 116 -4.84 9.06 6.86
CA ASP A 116 -6.15 8.45 6.56
C ASP A 116 -7.26 9.02 7.44
N ARG A 117 -7.00 9.35 8.71
CA ARG A 117 -8.01 10.00 9.57
C ARG A 117 -8.55 11.30 8.95
N LYS A 118 -7.72 12.03 8.20
CA LYS A 118 -8.07 13.29 7.54
C LYS A 118 -8.78 13.07 6.20
N GLN A 119 -8.32 12.10 5.40
CA GLN A 119 -8.71 11.96 3.98
C GLN A 119 -9.58 10.73 3.68
N LYS A 120 -9.64 9.76 4.59
CA LYS A 120 -10.43 8.52 4.52
C LYS A 120 -10.15 7.69 3.26
N PHE A 121 -8.90 7.68 2.80
CA PHE A 121 -8.52 7.00 1.56
C PHE A 121 -8.47 5.46 1.72
N LEU A 122 -8.19 4.93 2.92
CA LEU A 122 -8.21 3.49 3.20
C LEU A 122 -9.63 2.93 3.15
N ALA A 123 -10.61 3.66 3.69
CA ALA A 123 -12.02 3.27 3.61
C ALA A 123 -12.54 3.22 2.16
N LYS A 124 -11.96 4.03 1.27
CA LYS A 124 -12.23 4.04 -0.18
C LYS A 124 -11.40 3.00 -0.94
N MET A 125 -10.55 2.24 -0.25
CA MET A 125 -9.65 1.26 -0.84
C MET A 125 -8.66 1.86 -1.85
N ASN A 126 -8.31 3.14 -1.69
CA ASN A 126 -7.35 3.85 -2.54
C ASN A 126 -5.91 3.42 -2.18
N VAL A 127 -5.62 2.14 -2.37
CA VAL A 127 -4.35 1.51 -2.02
C VAL A 127 -3.78 0.83 -3.24
N ALA A 128 -2.54 1.18 -3.57
CA ALA A 128 -1.77 0.53 -4.61
C ALA A 128 -0.51 -0.10 -4.01
N ILE A 129 -0.08 -1.23 -4.57
CA ILE A 129 1.14 -1.92 -4.19
C ILE A 129 2.02 -2.03 -5.42
N LEU A 130 3.18 -1.39 -5.37
CA LEU A 130 4.22 -1.52 -6.39
C LEU A 130 5.07 -2.75 -6.08
N LYS A 131 5.14 -3.72 -7.00
CA LYS A 131 5.83 -5.00 -6.78
C LYS A 131 6.80 -5.36 -7.89
#